data_AF-A0A2T0PT38-F1
#
_entry.id   AF-A0A2T0PT38-F1
#
_cell.length_a   1.000
_cell.length_b   1.000
_cell.length_c   1.000
_cell.angle_alpha   90.00
_cell.angle_beta   90.00
_cell.angle_gamma   90.00
#
_symmetry.space_group_name_H-M   'P 1'
#
loop_
_entity.id
_entity.type
_entity.pdbx_description
1 polymer ?
#
loop_
_entity_poly.entity_id
_entity_poly.type
_entity_poly.pdbx_seq_one_letter_code
_entity_poly.pdbx_strand_id
1 'polypeptide(L)'
;MVTEISIESNRATGVVVRSGHAHRRILTHREVMLCAGAFTSPKILMLSGVAPAEHLRDMGIDVKCDLPGVGENYRDHLISPVDAVLADPISFIGQDRD
;
A
#
# COMPACT_ATOMS: atom_id res chain seq x y z
N MET A 1 -13.04 -0.25 -2.06
CA MET A 1 -11.59 -0.32 -1.74
C MET A 1 -11.18 -1.78 -1.60
N VAL A 2 -10.08 -2.20 -2.23
CA VAL A 2 -9.53 -3.55 -2.05
C VAL A 2 -8.95 -3.67 -0.63
N THR A 3 -9.24 -4.76 0.07
CA THR A 3 -8.79 -5.01 1.45
C THR A 3 -7.89 -6.23 1.58
N GLU A 4 -8.06 -7.24 0.73
CA GLU A 4 -7.34 -8.52 0.79
C GLU A 4 -7.23 -9.15 -0.60
N ILE A 5 -6.18 -9.92 -0.83
CA ILE A 5 -6.07 -10.92 -1.89
C ILE A 5 -6.54 -12.26 -1.33
N SER A 6 -7.52 -12.85 -2.01
CA SER A 6 -7.98 -14.20 -1.74
C SER A 6 -6.93 -15.21 -2.21
N ILE A 7 -6.43 -16.04 -1.30
CA ILE A 7 -5.38 -17.05 -1.58
C ILE A 7 -5.87 -18.41 -1.11
N GLU A 8 -5.84 -19.39 -2.00
CA GLU A 8 -6.22 -20.78 -1.75
C GLU A 8 -5.15 -21.70 -2.35
N SER A 9 -4.67 -22.68 -1.58
CA SER A 9 -3.64 -23.64 -2.02
C SER A 9 -2.43 -22.96 -2.68
N ASN A 10 -1.93 -21.88 -2.06
CA ASN A 10 -0.81 -21.08 -2.54
C ASN A 10 -1.04 -20.37 -3.91
N ARG A 11 -2.29 -20.16 -4.31
CA ARG A 11 -2.68 -19.42 -5.52
C ARG A 11 -3.63 -18.28 -5.19
N ALA A 12 -3.37 -17.10 -5.74
CA ALA A 12 -4.34 -16.00 -5.69
C ALA A 12 -5.57 -16.33 -6.56
N THR A 13 -6.76 -16.31 -5.96
CA THR A 13 -8.04 -16.62 -6.62
C THR A 13 -8.92 -15.40 -6.86
N GLY A 14 -8.54 -14.24 -6.31
CA GLY A 14 -9.32 -13.02 -6.43
C GLY A 14 -8.95 -11.97 -5.38
N VAL A 15 -9.86 -11.02 -5.18
CA VAL A 15 -9.71 -9.94 -4.19
C VAL A 15 -11.00 -9.73 -3.40
N VAL A 16 -10.86 -9.28 -2.16
CA VAL A 16 -11.98 -8.80 -1.34
C VAL A 16 -12.02 -7.27 -1.45
N VAL A 17 -13.20 -6.75 -1.74
CA VAL A 17 -13.47 -5.32 -1.89
C VAL A 17 -14.52 -4.90 -0.89
N ARG A 18 -14.23 -3.85 -0.12
CA ARG A 18 -15.21 -3.16 0.71
C ARG A 18 -15.90 -2.06 -0.10
N SER A 19 -17.22 -2.08 -0.13
CA SER A 19 -18.09 -1.03 -0.72
C SER A 19 -19.17 -0.67 0.29
N GLY A 20 -19.09 0.55 0.86
CA GLY A 20 -19.90 0.92 2.02
C GLY A 20 -19.68 -0.04 3.19
N HIS A 21 -20.76 -0.62 3.71
CA HIS A 21 -20.75 -1.59 4.81
C HIS A 21 -20.60 -3.05 4.34
N ALA A 22 -20.54 -3.30 3.02
CA ALA A 22 -20.49 -4.65 2.47
C ALA A 22 -19.07 -5.03 2.02
N HIS A 23 -18.71 -6.29 2.26
CA HIS A 23 -17.55 -6.95 1.68
C HIS A 23 -18.01 -7.85 0.53
N ARG A 24 -17.35 -7.75 -0.63
CA ARG A 24 -17.60 -8.58 -1.80
C ARG A 24 -16.29 -9.21 -2.28
N ARG A 25 -16.33 -10.49 -2.65
CA ARG A 25 -15.22 -11.18 -3.33
C ARG A 25 -15.38 -11.03 -4.84
N ILE A 26 -14.30 -10.68 -5.53
CA ILE A 26 -14.20 -10.65 -6.99
C ILE A 26 -13.19 -11.73 -7.37
N LEU A 27 -13.61 -12.72 -8.16
CA LEU A 27 -12.78 -13.86 -8.55
C LEU A 27 -12.05 -13.61 -9.87
N THR A 28 -10.91 -14.27 -10.04
CA THR A 28 -10.15 -14.31 -11.29
C THR A 28 -9.77 -15.74 -11.62
N HIS A 29 -9.67 -16.06 -12.91
CA HIS A 29 -9.26 -17.38 -13.40
C HIS A 29 -7.76 -17.50 -13.65
N ARG A 30 -7.03 -16.38 -13.65
CA ARG A 30 -5.61 -16.34 -13.97
C ARG A 30 -4.80 -15.82 -12.79
N GLU A 31 -4.74 -14.50 -12.68
CA GLU A 31 -3.78 -13.84 -11.81
C GLU A 31 -4.38 -12.57 -11.19
N VAL A 32 -3.76 -12.11 -10.11
CA VAL A 32 -4.02 -10.83 -9.46
C VAL A 32 -2.75 -10.00 -9.54
N MET A 33 -2.82 -8.83 -10.17
CA MET A 33 -1.72 -7.86 -10.21
C MET A 33 -1.98 -6.77 -9.16
N LEU A 34 -1.05 -6.62 -8.21
CA LEU A 34 -1.18 -5.65 -7.13
C LEU A 34 -0.35 -4.39 -7.41
N CYS A 35 -1.03 -3.33 -7.84
CA CYS A 35 -0.41 -2.04 -8.20
C CYS A 35 -0.92 -0.90 -7.31
N ALA A 36 -0.99 -1.11 -5.99
CA ALA A 36 -1.59 -0.15 -5.04
C ALA A 36 -0.60 0.91 -4.50
N GLY A 37 0.61 0.98 -5.07
CA GLY A 37 1.66 1.92 -4.65
C GLY A 37 2.45 1.47 -3.41
N ALA A 38 3.52 2.21 -3.11
CA ALA A 38 4.53 1.83 -2.11
C ALA A 38 3.97 1.61 -0.69
N PHE A 39 2.93 2.35 -0.30
CA PHE A 39 2.31 2.22 1.02
C PHE A 39 1.22 1.15 1.07
N THR A 40 0.36 1.10 0.05
CA THR A 40 -0.85 0.27 0.12
C THR A 40 -0.61 -1.17 -0.34
N SER A 41 0.31 -1.40 -1.29
CA SER A 41 0.64 -2.75 -1.74
C SER A 41 1.14 -3.65 -0.59
N PRO A 42 2.16 -3.28 0.22
CA PRO A 42 2.60 -4.12 1.33
C PRO A 42 1.50 -4.32 2.38
N LYS A 43 0.69 -3.29 2.66
CA LYS A 43 -0.46 -3.42 3.57
C LYS A 43 -1.48 -4.45 3.08
N ILE A 44 -1.83 -4.45 1.80
CA ILE A 44 -2.78 -5.44 1.25
C ILE A 44 -2.17 -6.84 1.33
N LEU A 45 -0.88 -7.03 1.02
CA LEU A 45 -0.20 -8.32 1.17
C LEU A 45 -0.23 -8.81 2.63
N MET A 46 0.09 -7.95 3.60
CA MET A 46 0.02 -8.25 5.03
C MET A 46 -1.38 -8.70 5.45
N LEU A 47 -2.41 -7.93 5.10
CA LEU A 47 -3.81 -8.28 5.37
C LEU A 47 -4.25 -9.58 4.68
N SER A 48 -3.54 -9.99 3.62
CA SER A 48 -3.77 -11.25 2.90
C SER A 48 -3.03 -12.44 3.49
N GLY A 49 -2.25 -12.24 4.57
CA GLY A 49 -1.41 -13.27 5.19
C GLY A 49 -0.06 -13.50 4.51
N VAL A 50 0.46 -12.50 3.78
CA VAL A 50 1.75 -12.55 3.07
C VAL A 50 2.68 -11.45 3.61
N ALA A 51 3.50 -11.77 4.63
CA ALA A 51 4.44 -10.85 5.29
C ALA A 51 5.35 -11.60 6.28
N PRO A 52 6.24 -10.93 7.05
CA PRO A 52 6.96 -11.60 8.14
C PRO A 52 6.00 -12.33 9.09
N ALA A 53 6.20 -13.63 9.30
CA ALA A 53 5.26 -14.47 10.02
C ALA A 53 5.03 -14.03 11.47
N GLU A 54 6.05 -13.54 12.17
CA GLU A 54 5.92 -13.02 13.54
C GLU A 54 5.00 -11.79 13.58
N HIS A 55 5.25 -10.81 12.70
CA HIS A 55 4.41 -9.62 12.59
C HIS A 55 2.94 -9.97 12.30
N LEU A 56 2.69 -10.93 11.41
CA LEU A 56 1.31 -11.39 11.12
C LEU A 56 0.65 -12.02 12.34
N ARG A 57 1.38 -12.88 13.08
CA ARG A 57 0.86 -13.51 14.30
C ARG A 57 0.54 -12.48 15.38
N ASP A 58 1.40 -11.48 15.57
CA ASP A 58 1.17 -10.40 16.53
C ASP A 58 -0.10 -9.59 16.23
N MET A 59 -0.45 -9.49 14.94
CA MET A 59 -1.66 -8.83 14.46
C MET A 59 -2.90 -9.75 14.40
N GLY A 60 -2.77 -11.02 14.78
CA GLY A 60 -3.85 -12.00 14.74
C GLY A 60 -4.26 -12.41 13.31
N ILE A 61 -3.33 -12.35 12.36
CA ILE A 61 -3.55 -12.70 10.95
C ILE A 61 -2.94 -14.08 10.66
N ASP A 62 -3.71 -14.94 10.00
CA ASP A 62 -3.23 -16.25 9.55
C ASP A 62 -2.07 -16.10 8.55
N VAL A 63 -0.95 -16.78 8.84
CA VAL A 63 0.23 -16.78 7.98
C VAL A 63 -0.01 -17.72 6.80
N LYS A 64 -0.25 -17.16 5.61
CA LYS A 64 -0.34 -17.92 4.35
C LYS A 64 1.02 -18.06 3.68
N CYS A 65 1.88 -17.05 3.81
CA CYS A 65 3.24 -17.04 3.28
C CYS A 65 4.13 -16.16 4.15
N ASP A 66 5.19 -16.75 4.73
CA ASP A 66 6.21 -16.00 5.45
C ASP A 66 7.16 -15.33 4.46
N LEU A 67 7.04 -14.01 4.33
CA LEU A 67 7.82 -13.22 3.37
C LEU A 67 8.39 -11.97 4.05
N PRO A 68 9.61 -12.05 4.63
CA PRO A 68 10.14 -11.02 5.53
C PRO A 68 10.41 -9.66 4.86
N GLY A 69 10.51 -9.60 3.52
CA GLY A 69 10.73 -8.35 2.80
C GLY A 69 9.48 -7.49 2.58
N VAL A 70 8.27 -8.01 2.87
CA VAL A 70 7.03 -7.25 2.66
C VAL A 70 6.93 -6.13 3.70
N GLY A 71 6.83 -4.89 3.24
CA GLY A 71 6.74 -3.69 4.09
C GLY A 71 8.09 -3.04 4.38
N GLU A 72 9.19 -3.71 4.05
CA GLU A 72 10.55 -3.23 4.28
C GLU A 72 11.10 -2.42 3.11
N ASN A 73 12.28 -1.82 3.31
CA ASN A 73 13.04 -1.07 2.29
C ASN A 73 12.23 0.05 1.63
N TYR A 74 11.36 0.73 2.40
CA TYR A 74 10.76 1.98 1.97
C TYR A 74 11.85 3.02 1.72
N ARG A 75 11.75 3.73 0.60
CA ARG A 75 12.65 4.81 0.21
C ARG A 75 11.84 5.96 -0.31
N ASP A 76 12.30 7.15 0.00
CA ASP A 76 11.77 8.40 -0.53
C ASP A 76 12.93 9.35 -0.81
N HIS A 77 12.65 10.37 -1.61
CA HIS A 77 13.58 11.46 -1.84
C HIS A 77 13.37 12.52 -0.76
N LEU A 78 14.31 12.59 0.19
CA LEU A 78 14.28 13.62 1.22
C LEU A 78 14.42 15.01 0.58
N ILE A 79 13.54 15.92 0.98
CA ILE A 79 13.57 17.32 0.56
C ILE A 79 13.85 18.21 1.78
N SER A 80 14.77 19.16 1.61
CA SER A 80 15.00 20.26 2.55
C SER A 80 14.74 21.56 1.78
N PRO A 81 13.52 22.12 1.83
CA PRO A 81 13.25 23.37 1.16
C PRO A 81 14.06 24.50 1.79
N VAL A 82 14.46 25.46 0.96
CA VAL A 82 15.07 26.71 1.42
C VAL A 82 14.19 27.82 0.88
N ASP A 83 13.59 28.56 1.80
CA ASP A 83 12.73 29.70 1.49
C ASP A 83 13.51 31.00 1.72
N ALA A 84 13.33 31.97 0.82
CA ALA A 84 13.95 33.28 0.90
C ALA A 84 12.96 34.35 0.43
N VAL A 85 13.07 35.55 1.00
CA VAL A 85 12.35 36.73 0.51
C VAL A 85 13.15 37.31 -0.66
N LEU A 86 12.47 37.50 -1.79
CA LEU A 86 13.04 38.09 -3.00
C LEU A 86 12.62 39.55 -3.13
N ALA A 87 13.42 40.35 -3.84
CA ALA A 87 13.10 41.77 -4.07
C ALA A 87 11.90 41.96 -5.02
N ASP A 88 11.73 41.04 -5.97
CA ASP A 88 10.66 41.04 -6.97
C ASP A 88 9.74 39.82 -6.77
N PRO A 89 8.42 39.93 -7.08
CA PRO A 89 7.45 38.85 -6.89
C PRO A 89 7.50 37.81 -8.02
N ILE A 90 8.58 37.03 -8.07
CA ILE A 90 8.89 36.04 -9.12
C ILE A 90 8.75 34.57 -8.68
N SER A 91 8.14 34.29 -7.53
CA SER A 91 8.02 32.92 -7.03
C SER A 91 7.24 32.04 -8.01
N PHE A 92 7.68 30.78 -8.14
CA PHE A 92 7.10 29.83 -9.09
C PHE A 92 5.62 29.52 -8.78
N ILE A 93 5.27 29.47 -7.49
CA ILE A 93 3.93 29.14 -7.01
C ILE A 93 3.09 30.37 -6.61
N GLY A 94 3.60 31.60 -6.84
CA GLY A 94 2.88 32.85 -6.60
C GLY A 94 2.57 33.16 -5.14
N GLN A 95 3.34 32.62 -4.19
CA GLN A 95 3.17 32.88 -2.75
C GLN A 95 3.56 34.31 -2.34
N ASP A 96 4.23 35.03 -3.24
CA ASP A 96 4.74 36.39 -3.12
C ASP A 96 3.86 37.42 -3.86
N ARG A 97 2.70 36.98 -4.36
CA ARG A 97 1.70 37.84 -4.99
C ARG A 97 0.54 38.00 -4.02
N ASP A 98 0.35 39.22 -3.52
CA ASP A 98 -0.89 39.65 -2.84
C ASP A 98 -2.07 39.63 -3.82
#